data_AF-A8V433-F1
#
_entry.id   AF-A8V433-F1
#
_cell.length_a   1.000
_cell.length_b   1.000
_cell.length_c   1.000
_cell.angle_alpha   90.00
_cell.angle_beta   90.00
_cell.angle_gamma   90.00
#
_symmetry.space_group_name_H-M   'P 1'
#
loop_
_entity.id
_entity.type
_entity.pdbx_description
1 polymer ?
#
loop_
_entity_poly.entity_id
_entity_poly.type
_entity_poly.pdbx_seq_one_letter_code
_entity_poly.pdbx_strand_id
1 'polypeptide(L)'
;NNQLTELLDVIMKYLEVEDIEDLDIEKVFSILSEIEGLKNSLIGYYLSSKPHGGDIIHSNFISSATNAINSFASVGERLFIELKEFILDKLSSFSHEKAFDLYYSLFNGYDFNSNPLILFTTNYDLILEEAFSPKSSDIHQKWIERGVKDIYLGFKLKSILPVFEFEIDRIYQPNTVSILKLHGSINWRPHEDLIILGDKNPPNDPDVPFLIYPGYKGVADEEPYFSLHFALLDVLPKVKNLVAIGFAFRDSYINTIIRHALSMNKDLRLHAIVPYFPSDSYFPSLQEAFGERVVHHRLKVVLEDDKAFLKNDEEIVENLFDLIES
;
A
#
# COMPACT_ATOMS: atom_id res chain seq x y z
N ASN A 1 3.74 26.53 -7.42
CA ASN A 1 2.59 27.02 -6.62
C ASN A 1 1.34 27.25 -7.43
N ASN A 2 1.18 28.29 -8.27
CA ASN A 2 -0.11 28.50 -8.97
C ASN A 2 -0.54 27.36 -9.93
N GLN A 3 0.40 26.76 -10.66
CA GLN A 3 0.09 25.67 -11.61
C GLN A 3 -0.28 24.36 -10.91
N LEU A 4 0.35 24.05 -9.78
CA LEU A 4 0.03 22.87 -8.95
C LEU A 4 -1.41 22.95 -8.40
N THR A 5 -1.82 24.14 -7.96
CA THR A 5 -3.17 24.40 -7.43
C THR A 5 -4.23 24.29 -8.52
N GLU A 6 -4.03 24.92 -9.69
CA GLU A 6 -4.96 24.80 -10.81
C GLU A 6 -5.14 23.35 -11.29
N LEU A 7 -4.12 22.52 -11.11
CA LEU A 7 -4.09 21.15 -11.59
C LEU A 7 -4.67 20.15 -10.60
N LEU A 8 -4.38 20.33 -9.32
CA LEU A 8 -5.11 19.67 -8.24
C LEU A 8 -6.60 19.97 -8.35
N ASP A 9 -6.98 21.21 -8.64
CA ASP A 9 -8.39 21.58 -8.89
C ASP A 9 -8.98 20.83 -10.08
N VAL A 10 -8.21 20.61 -11.16
CA VAL A 10 -8.67 19.81 -12.32
C VAL A 10 -8.84 18.33 -11.97
N ILE A 11 -7.89 17.74 -11.25
CA ILE A 11 -7.95 16.33 -10.82
C ILE A 11 -9.09 16.13 -9.81
N MET A 12 -9.18 16.99 -8.81
CA MET A 12 -10.27 16.97 -7.82
C MET A 12 -11.64 17.14 -8.51
N LYS A 13 -11.75 18.05 -9.47
CA LYS A 13 -12.97 18.21 -10.28
C LYS A 13 -13.28 16.99 -11.15
N TYR A 14 -12.27 16.35 -11.75
CA TYR A 14 -12.45 15.14 -12.56
C TYR A 14 -12.87 13.95 -11.71
N LEU A 15 -12.31 13.82 -10.50
CA LEU A 15 -12.62 12.76 -9.55
C LEU A 15 -13.88 13.04 -8.72
N GLU A 16 -14.50 14.21 -8.89
CA GLU A 16 -15.64 14.70 -8.10
C GLU A 16 -15.34 14.72 -6.58
N VAL A 17 -14.12 15.12 -6.23
CA VAL A 17 -13.60 15.22 -4.86
C VAL A 17 -13.50 16.69 -4.46
N GLU A 18 -14.05 17.06 -3.30
CA GLU A 18 -14.01 18.45 -2.79
C GLU A 18 -12.80 18.73 -1.89
N ASP A 19 -12.30 17.72 -1.16
CA ASP A 19 -11.15 17.82 -0.27
C ASP A 19 -10.03 16.86 -0.69
N ILE A 20 -8.79 17.34 -0.64
CA ILE A 20 -7.61 16.55 -0.99
C ILE A 20 -7.41 15.34 -0.06
N GLU A 21 -7.97 15.39 1.15
CA GLU A 21 -7.96 14.27 2.09
C GLU A 21 -8.85 13.10 1.65
N ASP A 22 -9.85 13.36 0.80
CA ASP A 22 -10.77 12.36 0.23
C ASP A 22 -10.27 11.78 -1.10
N LEU A 23 -9.06 12.17 -1.53
CA LEU A 23 -8.48 11.76 -2.80
C LEU A 23 -8.12 10.27 -2.77
N ASP A 24 -8.84 9.47 -3.55
CA ASP A 24 -8.52 8.06 -3.74
C ASP A 24 -7.23 7.92 -4.57
N ILE A 25 -6.14 7.59 -3.88
CA ILE A 25 -4.81 7.53 -4.47
C ILE A 25 -4.72 6.50 -5.61
N GLU A 26 -5.52 5.43 -5.57
CA GLU A 26 -5.54 4.43 -6.64
C GLU A 26 -6.18 4.99 -7.92
N LYS A 27 -7.24 5.80 -7.79
CA LYS A 27 -7.82 6.52 -8.94
C LYS A 27 -6.83 7.53 -9.51
N VAL A 28 -6.07 8.19 -8.65
CA VAL A 28 -4.99 9.09 -9.07
C VAL A 28 -3.94 8.32 -9.88
N PHE A 29 -3.44 7.19 -9.38
CA PHE A 29 -2.49 6.35 -10.12
C PHE A 29 -3.06 5.79 -11.43
N SER A 30 -4.35 5.45 -11.48
CA SER A 30 -5.02 5.03 -12.71
C SER A 30 -5.00 6.14 -13.77
N ILE A 31 -5.37 7.37 -13.39
CA ILE A 31 -5.33 8.52 -14.30
C ILE A 31 -3.90 8.77 -14.80
N LEU A 32 -2.91 8.67 -13.90
CA LEU A 32 -1.51 8.83 -14.27
C LEU A 32 -1.07 7.77 -15.29
N SER A 33 -1.44 6.51 -15.09
CA SER A 33 -1.14 5.41 -16.01
C SER A 33 -1.80 5.60 -17.38
N GLU A 34 -3.03 6.12 -17.41
CA GLU A 34 -3.73 6.45 -18.66
C GLU A 34 -3.05 7.59 -19.44
N ILE A 35 -2.61 8.64 -18.74
CA ILE A 35 -1.86 9.75 -19.33
C ILE A 35 -0.54 9.24 -19.95
N GLU A 36 0.16 8.36 -19.25
CA GLU A 36 1.39 7.73 -19.74
C GLU A 36 1.13 6.84 -20.97
N GLY A 37 0.05 6.04 -20.95
CA GLY A 37 -0.39 5.25 -22.09
C GLY A 37 -0.69 6.10 -23.33
N LEU A 38 -1.34 7.26 -23.14
CA LEU A 38 -1.60 8.23 -24.22
C LEU A 38 -0.31 8.82 -24.79
N LYS A 39 0.67 9.19 -23.93
CA LYS A 39 2.01 9.64 -24.36
C LYS A 39 2.67 8.61 -25.26
N ASN A 40 2.72 7.35 -24.82
CA ASN A 40 3.36 6.25 -25.56
C ASN A 40 2.66 5.98 -26.90
N SER A 41 1.32 6.01 -26.93
CA SER A 41 0.54 5.85 -28.16
C SER A 41 0.79 6.97 -29.17
N LEU A 42 0.83 8.23 -28.71
CA LEU A 42 1.12 9.39 -29.56
C LEU A 42 2.54 9.37 -30.13
N ILE A 43 3.53 8.99 -29.32
CA ILE A 43 4.92 8.80 -29.75
C ILE A 43 5.00 7.66 -30.79
N GLY A 44 4.32 6.54 -30.53
CA GLY A 44 4.24 5.41 -31.46
C GLY A 44 3.61 5.80 -32.80
N TYR A 45 2.49 6.53 -32.78
CA TYR A 45 1.87 7.08 -33.98
C TYR A 45 2.84 7.99 -34.75
N TYR A 46 3.54 8.90 -34.07
CA TYR A 46 4.53 9.78 -34.69
C TYR A 46 5.69 9.02 -35.36
N LEU A 47 6.26 8.02 -34.68
CA LEU A 47 7.32 7.18 -35.25
C LEU A 47 6.84 6.40 -36.48
N SER A 48 5.57 5.97 -36.48
CA SER A 48 4.96 5.25 -37.60
C SER A 48 4.54 6.14 -38.78
N SER A 49 4.35 7.44 -38.56
CA SER A 49 3.81 8.39 -39.55
C SER A 49 4.89 9.26 -40.23
N LYS A 50 6.18 8.95 -40.06
CA LYS A 50 7.25 9.62 -40.81
C LYS A 50 7.08 9.41 -42.32
N PRO A 51 6.83 10.46 -43.12
CA PRO A 51 6.60 10.30 -44.55
C PRO A 51 7.91 10.00 -45.29
N HIS A 52 7.82 9.11 -46.28
CA HIS A 52 8.82 9.00 -47.35
C HIS A 52 8.47 10.03 -48.44
N GLY A 53 8.81 11.32 -48.23
CA GLY A 53 8.63 12.36 -49.26
C GLY A 53 8.18 13.70 -48.70
N GLY A 54 8.83 14.79 -49.14
CA GLY A 54 8.69 16.13 -48.59
C GLY A 54 7.63 16.99 -49.28
N ASP A 55 6.51 17.23 -48.59
CA ASP A 55 5.56 18.29 -48.89
C ASP A 55 5.57 19.34 -47.76
N ILE A 56 5.83 20.61 -48.13
CA ILE A 56 6.11 21.74 -47.22
C ILE A 56 4.86 22.18 -46.41
N ILE A 57 3.67 21.99 -46.97
CA ILE A 57 2.39 22.29 -46.28
C ILE A 57 2.12 21.23 -45.20
N HIS A 58 2.46 19.98 -45.47
CA HIS A 58 2.35 18.89 -44.51
C HIS A 58 3.40 19.01 -43.39
N SER A 59 4.62 19.44 -43.70
CA SER A 59 5.66 19.63 -42.68
C SER A 59 5.32 20.70 -41.65
N ASN A 60 4.58 21.75 -42.02
CA ASN A 60 4.17 22.81 -41.08
C ASN A 60 3.00 22.39 -40.20
N PHE A 61 2.02 21.66 -40.75
CA PHE A 61 0.93 21.09 -39.95
C PHE A 61 1.46 20.01 -38.99
N ILE A 62 2.35 19.14 -39.47
CA ILE A 62 3.03 18.12 -38.66
C ILE A 62 3.89 18.79 -37.59
N SER A 63 4.63 19.86 -37.88
CA SER A 63 5.47 20.53 -36.87
C SER A 63 4.63 21.24 -35.81
N SER A 64 3.52 21.90 -36.17
CA SER A 64 2.60 22.48 -35.19
C SER A 64 1.90 21.44 -34.32
N ALA A 65 1.44 20.33 -34.92
CA ALA A 65 0.87 19.21 -34.17
C ALA A 65 1.92 18.54 -33.26
N THR A 66 3.14 18.38 -33.75
CA THR A 66 4.28 17.83 -32.98
C THR A 66 4.63 18.75 -31.80
N ASN A 67 4.63 20.07 -32.00
CA ASN A 67 4.88 21.03 -30.93
C ASN A 67 3.75 21.02 -29.89
N ALA A 68 2.49 20.88 -30.32
CA ALA A 68 1.35 20.74 -29.41
C ALA A 68 1.41 19.43 -28.61
N ILE A 69 1.75 18.31 -29.26
CA ILE A 69 1.92 17.00 -28.62
C ILE A 69 3.10 17.02 -27.64
N ASN A 70 4.25 17.58 -28.04
CA ASN A 70 5.42 17.70 -27.16
C ASN A 70 5.14 18.64 -25.98
N SER A 71 4.42 19.74 -26.21
CA SER A 71 3.97 20.63 -25.14
C SER A 71 3.06 19.89 -24.17
N PHE A 72 2.06 19.17 -24.66
CA PHE A 72 1.13 18.38 -23.84
C PHE A 72 1.85 17.26 -23.08
N ALA A 73 2.75 16.53 -23.73
CA ALA A 73 3.58 15.49 -23.12
C ALA A 73 4.47 16.06 -22.01
N SER A 74 5.09 17.24 -22.23
CA SER A 74 5.91 17.90 -21.21
C SER A 74 5.10 18.42 -20.02
N VAL A 75 3.85 18.81 -20.22
CA VAL A 75 2.93 19.21 -19.14
C VAL A 75 2.47 17.98 -18.37
N GLY A 76 2.11 16.90 -19.06
CA GLY A 76 1.75 15.62 -18.44
C GLY A 76 2.89 15.00 -17.65
N GLU A 77 4.13 15.09 -18.17
CA GLU A 77 5.33 14.66 -17.46
C GLU A 77 5.55 15.50 -16.20
N ARG A 78 5.57 16.84 -16.28
CA ARG A 78 5.67 17.69 -15.08
C ARG A 78 4.57 17.42 -14.05
N LEU A 79 3.32 17.28 -14.49
CA LEU A 79 2.19 16.92 -13.63
C LEU A 79 2.45 15.62 -12.88
N PHE A 80 2.90 14.61 -13.61
CA PHE A 80 3.16 13.29 -13.07
C PHE A 80 4.23 13.33 -11.97
N ILE A 81 5.27 14.13 -12.19
CA ILE A 81 6.35 14.34 -11.24
C ILE A 81 5.86 15.06 -9.99
N GLU A 82 5.16 16.19 -10.16
CA GLU A 82 4.64 16.99 -9.05
C GLU A 82 3.64 16.20 -8.19
N LEU A 83 2.79 15.39 -8.82
CA LEU A 83 1.82 14.55 -8.12
C LEU A 83 2.48 13.40 -7.36
N LYS A 84 3.51 12.78 -7.96
CA LYS A 84 4.37 11.80 -7.28
C LYS A 84 5.04 12.42 -6.06
N GLU A 85 5.65 13.59 -6.19
CA GLU A 85 6.28 14.31 -5.08
C GLU A 85 5.28 14.61 -3.96
N PHE A 86 4.08 15.09 -4.31
CA PHE A 86 3.02 15.35 -3.35
C PHE A 86 2.59 14.08 -2.60
N ILE A 87 2.36 12.98 -3.32
CA ILE A 87 2.01 11.69 -2.73
C ILE A 87 3.11 11.23 -1.77
N LEU A 88 4.38 11.34 -2.16
CA LEU A 88 5.50 10.94 -1.31
C LEU A 88 5.61 11.80 -0.06
N ASP A 89 5.44 13.12 -0.20
CA ASP A 89 5.42 14.03 0.94
C ASP A 89 4.34 13.62 1.92
N LYS A 90 3.11 13.38 1.44
CA LYS A 90 1.99 12.95 2.28
C LYS A 90 2.24 11.59 2.94
N LEU A 91 2.71 10.59 2.20
CA LEU A 91 2.96 9.23 2.72
C LEU A 91 4.22 9.14 3.60
N SER A 92 5.13 10.11 3.51
CA SER A 92 6.34 10.17 4.34
C SER A 92 6.17 11.09 5.55
N SER A 93 5.13 11.94 5.56
CA SER A 93 4.87 12.91 6.62
C SER A 93 4.07 12.27 7.75
N PHE A 94 4.77 11.68 8.71
CA PHE A 94 4.16 11.15 9.94
C PHE A 94 5.08 11.28 11.16
N SER A 95 4.46 11.31 12.34
CA SER A 95 5.20 11.27 13.60
C SER A 95 5.61 9.84 13.91
N HIS A 96 6.93 9.62 13.98
CA HIS A 96 7.50 8.31 14.28
C HIS A 96 7.17 7.87 15.71
N GLU A 97 7.12 8.83 16.65
CA GLU A 97 6.71 8.60 18.04
C GLU A 97 5.25 8.15 18.10
N LYS A 98 4.33 8.87 17.45
CA LYS A 98 2.91 8.46 17.41
C LYS A 98 2.71 7.11 16.74
N ALA A 99 3.46 6.82 15.67
CA ALA A 99 3.43 5.50 15.02
C ALA A 99 3.88 4.40 15.99
N PHE A 100 5.00 4.62 16.69
CA PHE A 100 5.45 3.71 17.73
C PHE A 100 4.42 3.54 18.84
N ASP A 101 3.94 4.62 19.44
CA ASP A 101 2.99 4.60 20.56
C ASP A 101 1.69 3.87 20.19
N LEU A 102 1.23 4.07 18.95
CA LEU A 102 0.09 3.38 18.37
C LEU A 102 0.29 1.87 18.37
N TYR A 103 1.32 1.36 17.69
CA TYR A 103 1.52 -0.09 17.52
C TYR A 103 2.03 -0.75 18.79
N TYR A 104 2.86 -0.06 19.57
CA TYR A 104 3.35 -0.54 20.86
C TYR A 104 2.20 -0.73 21.85
N SER A 105 1.22 0.19 21.86
CA SER A 105 0.01 0.03 22.67
C SER A 105 -0.90 -1.06 22.11
N LEU A 106 -1.13 -1.07 20.80
CA LEU A 106 -2.05 -2.03 20.16
C LEU A 106 -1.63 -3.48 20.35
N PHE A 107 -0.33 -3.77 20.30
CA PHE A 107 0.25 -5.10 20.53
C PHE A 107 0.66 -5.34 21.99
N ASN A 108 0.15 -4.55 22.93
CA ASN A 108 0.37 -4.81 24.34
C ASN A 108 -0.19 -6.20 24.72
N GLY A 109 0.61 -7.00 25.43
CA GLY A 109 0.25 -8.38 25.79
C GLY A 109 0.57 -9.45 24.74
N TYR A 110 1.03 -9.08 23.53
CA TYR A 110 1.42 -10.08 22.54
C TYR A 110 2.72 -10.81 22.93
N ASP A 111 2.69 -12.14 22.92
CA ASP A 111 3.88 -12.96 23.18
C ASP A 111 4.72 -13.17 21.91
N PHE A 112 5.58 -12.20 21.62
CA PHE A 112 6.56 -12.29 20.54
C PHE A 112 7.60 -13.40 20.74
N ASN A 113 7.84 -13.88 21.97
CA ASN A 113 8.86 -14.92 22.19
C ASN A 113 8.42 -16.29 21.70
N SER A 114 7.13 -16.56 21.74
CA SER A 114 6.58 -17.85 21.28
C SER A 114 5.98 -17.76 19.88
N ASN A 115 5.62 -16.56 19.41
CA ASN A 115 4.84 -16.39 18.18
C ASN A 115 5.45 -15.37 17.21
N PRO A 116 5.44 -15.64 15.89
CA PRO A 116 5.68 -14.61 14.87
C PRO A 116 4.52 -13.62 14.82
N LEU A 117 4.77 -12.35 14.51
CA LEU A 117 3.73 -11.40 14.12
C LEU A 117 3.77 -11.23 12.60
N ILE A 118 2.70 -11.60 11.90
CA ILE A 118 2.60 -11.50 10.43
C ILE A 118 1.60 -10.39 10.10
N LEU A 119 2.10 -9.29 9.54
CA LEU A 119 1.32 -8.11 9.17
C LEU A 119 1.23 -8.03 7.64
N PHE A 120 0.02 -8.10 7.12
CA PHE A 120 -0.27 -7.79 5.73
C PHE A 120 -0.82 -6.37 5.64
N THR A 121 -0.38 -5.60 4.65
CA THR A 121 -0.90 -4.25 4.42
C THR A 121 -1.01 -3.94 2.93
N THR A 122 -2.00 -3.13 2.58
CA THR A 122 -2.16 -2.50 1.26
C THR A 122 -1.61 -1.07 1.26
N ASN A 123 -1.13 -0.58 2.41
CA ASN A 123 -0.60 0.77 2.52
C ASN A 123 0.80 0.89 1.90
N TYR A 124 1.01 2.01 1.22
CA TYR A 124 2.28 2.30 0.55
C TYR A 124 3.32 2.98 1.47
N ASP A 125 2.85 3.72 2.49
CA ASP A 125 3.64 4.49 3.47
C ASP A 125 4.60 3.63 4.31
N LEU A 126 5.54 4.24 5.05
CA LEU A 126 6.54 3.52 5.86
C LEU A 126 6.22 3.46 7.36
N ILE A 127 4.96 3.71 7.77
CA ILE A 127 4.59 3.87 9.18
C ILE A 127 4.87 2.58 9.97
N LEU A 128 4.52 1.42 9.42
CA LEU A 128 4.77 0.12 10.06
C LEU A 128 6.26 -0.16 10.22
N GLU A 129 7.05 0.04 9.17
CA GLU A 129 8.49 -0.20 9.22
C GLU A 129 9.18 0.73 10.22
N GLU A 130 8.77 2.00 10.29
CA GLU A 130 9.35 2.96 11.24
C GLU A 130 8.84 2.74 12.66
N ALA A 131 7.64 2.16 12.86
CA ALA A 131 7.16 1.79 14.19
C ALA A 131 7.97 0.63 14.79
N PHE A 132 8.33 -0.39 13.99
CA PHE A 132 9.08 -1.57 14.46
C PHE A 132 10.60 -1.43 14.34
N SER A 133 11.08 -0.75 13.31
CA SER A 133 12.51 -0.54 13.01
C SER A 133 12.88 0.94 12.84
N PRO A 134 12.59 1.81 13.83
CA PRO A 134 12.96 3.22 13.71
C PRO A 134 14.47 3.40 13.73
N LYS A 135 14.92 4.56 13.24
CA LYS A 135 16.30 5.02 13.39
C LYS A 135 16.70 5.27 14.85
N SER A 136 15.74 5.44 15.75
CA SER A 136 15.96 5.67 17.18
C SER A 136 16.33 4.36 17.91
N SER A 137 17.48 4.35 18.59
CA SER A 137 17.96 3.22 19.37
C SER A 137 17.02 2.84 20.52
N ASP A 138 16.36 3.84 21.12
CA ASP A 138 15.57 3.65 22.34
C ASP A 138 14.28 2.90 22.04
N ILE A 139 13.63 3.22 20.91
CA ILE A 139 12.43 2.51 20.49
C ILE A 139 12.77 1.07 20.09
N HIS A 140 13.86 0.88 19.34
CA HIS A 140 14.30 -0.45 18.96
C HIS A 140 14.56 -1.34 20.19
N GLN A 141 15.16 -0.77 21.23
CA GLN A 141 15.40 -1.46 22.49
C GLN A 141 14.09 -1.89 23.18
N LYS A 142 13.03 -1.05 23.17
CA LYS A 142 11.72 -1.42 23.73
C LYS A 142 11.09 -2.63 23.02
N TRP A 143 11.25 -2.75 21.70
CA TRP A 143 10.76 -3.93 20.96
C TRP A 143 11.58 -5.19 21.27
N ILE A 144 12.91 -5.06 21.40
CA ILE A 144 13.78 -6.15 21.84
C ILE A 144 13.37 -6.66 23.22
N GLU A 145 13.09 -5.75 24.16
CA GLU A 145 12.63 -6.09 25.51
C GLU A 145 11.28 -6.84 25.49
N ARG A 146 10.44 -6.58 24.50
CA ARG A 146 9.19 -7.33 24.25
C ARG A 146 9.39 -8.64 23.49
N GLY A 147 10.62 -8.98 23.10
CA GLY A 147 10.96 -10.24 22.45
C GLY A 147 11.04 -10.18 20.93
N VAL A 148 10.92 -9.02 20.29
CA VAL A 148 11.17 -8.88 18.84
C VAL A 148 12.67 -8.99 18.57
N LYS A 149 13.07 -9.94 17.72
CA LYS A 149 14.48 -10.18 17.35
C LYS A 149 14.77 -9.97 15.88
N ASP A 150 13.75 -10.14 15.03
CA ASP A 150 13.90 -9.99 13.58
C ASP A 150 12.71 -9.22 13.00
N ILE A 151 13.00 -8.43 11.96
CA ILE A 151 12.01 -7.68 11.20
C ILE A 151 12.19 -8.07 9.75
N TYR A 152 11.18 -8.72 9.18
CA TYR A 152 11.25 -9.30 7.85
C TYR A 152 10.34 -8.57 6.87
N LEU A 153 10.94 -8.01 5.82
CA LEU A 153 10.25 -7.22 4.80
C LEU A 153 10.19 -7.92 3.42
N GLY A 154 10.71 -9.15 3.30
CA GLY A 154 10.86 -9.82 2.00
C GLY A 154 12.17 -9.50 1.25
N PHE A 155 13.08 -8.73 1.87
CA PHE A 155 14.35 -8.32 1.26
C PHE A 155 15.55 -8.96 1.95
N LYS A 156 16.60 -9.19 1.17
CA LYS A 156 17.88 -9.74 1.60
C LYS A 156 19.03 -8.89 1.10
N LEU A 157 19.95 -8.56 2.00
CA LEU A 157 21.15 -7.80 1.64
C LEU A 157 22.04 -8.65 0.73
N LYS A 158 22.18 -8.25 -0.53
CA LYS A 158 23.11 -8.81 -1.50
C LYS A 158 24.18 -7.77 -1.83
N SER A 159 25.39 -8.00 -1.36
CA SER A 159 26.51 -7.05 -1.46
C SER A 159 26.16 -5.71 -0.78
N ILE A 160 25.71 -4.73 -1.56
CA ILE A 160 25.39 -3.37 -1.09
C ILE A 160 23.91 -3.01 -1.24
N LEU A 161 23.10 -3.85 -1.91
CA LEU A 161 21.69 -3.57 -2.18
C LEU A 161 20.80 -4.61 -1.49
N PRO A 162 19.74 -4.20 -0.77
CA PRO A 162 18.69 -5.11 -0.34
C PRO A 162 17.82 -5.46 -1.54
N VAL A 163 17.86 -6.72 -1.95
CA VAL A 163 17.11 -7.26 -3.11
C VAL A 163 15.92 -8.07 -2.59
N PHE A 164 14.77 -7.96 -3.26
CA PHE A 164 13.62 -8.79 -2.97
C PHE A 164 13.96 -10.26 -3.22
N GLU A 165 13.94 -11.05 -2.15
CA GLU A 165 14.19 -12.48 -2.16
C GLU A 165 13.33 -13.05 -1.04
N PHE A 166 12.12 -13.46 -1.41
CA PHE A 166 11.12 -13.90 -0.46
C PHE A 166 11.38 -15.33 0.02
N GLU A 167 11.38 -15.53 1.33
CA GLU A 167 11.64 -16.77 2.05
C GLU A 167 10.44 -17.05 2.96
N ILE A 168 9.46 -17.81 2.46
CA ILE A 168 8.19 -18.06 3.15
C ILE A 168 8.39 -18.59 4.58
N ASP A 169 9.35 -19.49 4.80
CA ASP A 169 9.59 -20.10 6.11
C ASP A 169 10.00 -19.08 7.19
N ARG A 170 10.59 -17.94 6.78
CA ARG A 170 11.02 -16.88 7.71
C ARG A 170 9.83 -16.21 8.38
N ILE A 171 8.66 -16.13 7.72
CA ILE A 171 7.49 -15.47 8.32
C ILE A 171 6.93 -16.23 9.53
N TYR A 172 7.25 -17.51 9.65
CA TYR A 172 6.77 -18.38 10.73
C TYR A 172 7.73 -18.45 11.93
N GLN A 173 8.89 -17.78 11.87
CA GLN A 173 9.88 -17.83 12.94
C GLN A 173 9.41 -17.05 14.17
N PRO A 174 9.40 -17.65 15.38
CA PRO A 174 9.16 -16.91 16.62
C PRO A 174 10.09 -15.69 16.73
N ASN A 175 9.66 -14.67 17.47
CA ASN A 175 10.39 -13.41 17.63
C ASN A 175 10.53 -12.58 16.34
N THR A 176 9.87 -12.97 15.24
CA THR A 176 9.94 -12.26 13.95
C THR A 176 8.67 -11.45 13.72
N VAL A 177 8.83 -10.17 13.35
CA VAL A 177 7.75 -9.33 12.82
C VAL A 177 7.90 -9.28 11.31
N SER A 178 6.97 -9.90 10.59
CA SER A 178 6.94 -9.87 9.12
C SER A 178 5.97 -8.80 8.64
N ILE A 179 6.44 -7.84 7.84
CA ILE A 179 5.63 -6.77 7.26
C ILE A 179 5.57 -7.01 5.74
N LEU A 180 4.42 -7.46 5.26
CA LEU A 180 4.20 -7.92 3.89
C LEU A 180 3.26 -6.95 3.17
N LYS A 181 3.82 -6.18 2.21
CA LYS A 181 3.10 -5.11 1.51
C LYS A 181 2.49 -5.58 0.20
N LEU A 182 1.23 -5.96 0.24
CA LEU A 182 0.51 -6.57 -0.88
C LEU A 182 0.41 -5.66 -2.11
N HIS A 183 0.38 -4.34 -1.92
CA HIS A 183 0.33 -3.35 -3.00
C HIS A 183 1.66 -2.60 -3.22
N GLY A 184 2.74 -3.08 -2.62
CA GLY A 184 4.06 -2.46 -2.77
C GLY A 184 4.30 -1.31 -1.79
N SER A 185 5.35 -0.53 -2.05
CA SER A 185 5.76 0.54 -1.12
C SER A 185 6.45 1.70 -1.82
N ILE A 186 6.35 2.87 -1.20
CA ILE A 186 6.99 4.10 -1.68
C ILE A 186 8.51 4.03 -1.74
N ASN A 187 9.16 3.05 -1.10
CA ASN A 187 10.62 2.86 -1.16
C ASN A 187 11.04 1.65 -2.00
N TRP A 188 10.13 0.95 -2.69
CA TRP A 188 10.50 -0.16 -3.59
C TRP A 188 10.85 0.38 -4.98
N ARG A 189 11.94 -0.12 -5.56
CA ARG A 189 12.45 0.35 -6.86
C ARG A 189 12.78 -0.84 -7.75
N PRO A 190 12.43 -0.80 -9.05
CA PRO A 190 13.03 -1.71 -10.01
C PRO A 190 14.51 -1.34 -10.20
N HIS A 191 15.37 -2.34 -10.29
CA HIS A 191 16.78 -2.21 -10.59
C HIS A 191 17.20 -3.37 -11.47
N GLU A 192 17.37 -3.10 -12.77
CA GLU A 192 17.50 -4.14 -13.79
C GLU A 192 16.28 -5.09 -13.74
N ASP A 193 16.50 -6.40 -13.64
CA ASP A 193 15.46 -7.43 -13.52
C ASP A 193 15.10 -7.73 -12.05
N LEU A 194 15.50 -6.88 -11.11
CA LEU A 194 15.33 -7.07 -9.67
C LEU A 194 14.48 -5.96 -9.05
N ILE A 195 13.92 -6.26 -7.88
CA ILE A 195 13.28 -5.27 -7.02
C ILE A 195 14.20 -5.02 -5.83
N ILE A 196 14.50 -3.76 -5.54
CA ILE A 196 15.35 -3.36 -4.42
C ILE A 196 14.59 -2.48 -3.43
N LEU A 197 15.02 -2.55 -2.17
CA LEU A 197 14.62 -1.60 -1.15
C LEU A 197 15.49 -0.34 -1.30
N GLY A 198 14.89 0.74 -1.81
CA GLY A 198 15.52 2.03 -2.01
C GLY A 198 15.51 2.93 -0.78
N ASP A 199 16.12 4.10 -0.93
CA ASP A 199 16.15 5.12 0.12
C ASP A 199 14.75 5.68 0.43
N LYS A 200 14.56 6.11 1.68
CA LYS A 200 13.30 6.69 2.19
C LYS A 200 12.97 8.07 1.62
N ASN A 201 13.91 8.68 0.90
CA ASN A 201 13.71 10.00 0.31
C ASN A 201 12.95 9.87 -1.02
N PRO A 202 12.17 10.90 -1.40
CA PRO A 202 11.73 11.05 -2.78
C PRO A 202 12.95 10.92 -3.70
N PRO A 203 12.90 10.11 -4.76
CA PRO A 203 14.00 9.99 -5.70
C PRO A 203 14.29 11.37 -6.29
N ASN A 204 15.58 11.71 -6.39
CA ASN A 204 16.02 12.92 -7.09
C ASN A 204 15.74 12.83 -8.60
N ASP A 205 15.50 11.62 -9.10
CA ASP A 205 15.16 11.35 -10.48
C ASP A 205 13.66 11.01 -10.59
N PRO A 206 12.87 11.90 -11.19
CA PRO A 206 11.43 11.72 -11.31
C PRO A 206 11.01 10.66 -12.36
N ASP A 207 11.94 10.22 -13.19
CA ASP A 207 11.73 9.14 -14.18
C ASP A 207 11.85 7.75 -13.56
N VAL A 208 12.32 7.63 -12.30
CA VAL A 208 12.35 6.35 -11.60
C VAL A 208 10.92 5.99 -11.16
N PRO A 209 10.32 4.91 -11.68
CA PRO A 209 8.98 4.50 -11.27
C PRO A 209 9.02 4.03 -9.82
N PHE A 210 8.08 4.55 -9.01
CA PHE A 210 7.77 3.89 -7.75
C PHE A 210 7.12 2.55 -8.07
N LEU A 211 7.50 1.49 -7.37
CA LEU A 211 6.75 0.24 -7.40
C LEU A 211 5.52 0.38 -6.49
N ILE A 212 4.65 1.33 -6.85
CA ILE A 212 3.32 1.50 -6.26
C ILE A 212 2.40 0.73 -7.18
N TYR A 213 1.77 -0.32 -6.65
CA TYR A 213 0.86 -1.15 -7.41
C TYR A 213 -0.46 -0.41 -7.54
N PRO A 214 -0.87 0.05 -8.74
CA PRO A 214 -2.22 0.57 -8.90
C PRO A 214 -3.16 -0.63 -8.82
N GLY A 215 -3.87 -0.78 -7.70
CA GLY A 215 -4.83 -1.83 -7.37
C GLY A 215 -5.19 -2.74 -8.55
N TYR A 216 -4.42 -3.81 -8.75
CA TYR A 216 -4.67 -4.75 -9.83
C TYR A 216 -6.00 -5.43 -9.56
N LYS A 217 -6.95 -5.27 -10.47
CA LYS A 217 -8.27 -5.92 -10.40
C LYS A 217 -8.21 -7.41 -10.79
N GLY A 218 -7.04 -8.06 -10.70
CA GLY A 218 -6.83 -9.46 -11.11
C GLY A 218 -5.89 -10.24 -10.18
N VAL A 219 -5.38 -11.39 -10.65
CA VAL A 219 -4.42 -12.25 -9.93
C VAL A 219 -2.99 -11.73 -10.10
N ALA A 220 -2.29 -11.45 -8.99
CA ALA A 220 -0.88 -11.08 -9.01
C ALA A 220 0.01 -12.23 -9.56
N ASP A 221 0.66 -12.01 -10.70
CA ASP A 221 1.47 -12.99 -11.43
C ASP A 221 2.95 -12.59 -11.58
N GLU A 222 3.32 -11.39 -11.15
CA GLU A 222 4.70 -10.87 -11.16
C GLU A 222 5.25 -10.67 -9.74
N GLU A 223 6.57 -10.82 -9.59
CA GLU A 223 7.25 -10.47 -8.35
C GLU A 223 7.33 -8.94 -8.17
N PRO A 224 7.17 -8.41 -6.94
CA PRO A 224 7.11 -9.11 -5.66
C PRO A 224 5.70 -9.57 -5.25
N TYR A 225 4.68 -9.19 -6.02
CA TYR A 225 3.27 -9.33 -5.64
C TYR A 225 2.82 -10.77 -5.59
N PHE A 226 3.31 -11.61 -6.50
CA PHE A 226 3.05 -13.05 -6.52
C PHE A 226 3.43 -13.69 -5.19
N SER A 227 4.68 -13.53 -4.74
CA SER A 227 5.17 -14.10 -3.48
C SER A 227 4.39 -13.60 -2.26
N LEU A 228 4.02 -12.32 -2.24
CA LEU A 228 3.31 -11.71 -1.11
C LEU A 228 1.85 -12.17 -1.00
N HIS A 229 1.13 -12.28 -2.12
CA HIS A 229 -0.23 -12.84 -2.12
C HIS A 229 -0.23 -14.35 -1.89
N PHE A 230 0.80 -15.06 -2.38
CA PHE A 230 1.01 -16.46 -2.04
C PHE A 230 1.19 -16.64 -0.53
N ALA A 231 1.95 -15.77 0.13
CA ALA A 231 2.10 -15.80 1.58
C ALA A 231 0.76 -15.60 2.31
N LEU A 232 -0.09 -14.67 1.85
CA LEU A 232 -1.44 -14.51 2.41
C LEU A 232 -2.26 -15.80 2.25
N LEU A 233 -2.24 -16.41 1.06
CA LEU A 233 -2.93 -17.66 0.78
C LEU A 233 -2.42 -18.83 1.64
N ASP A 234 -1.12 -18.87 1.94
CA ASP A 234 -0.47 -19.92 2.75
C ASP A 234 -0.68 -19.73 4.26
N VAL A 235 -0.75 -18.48 4.75
CA VAL A 235 -0.91 -18.15 6.17
C VAL A 235 -2.34 -18.36 6.66
N LEU A 236 -3.35 -17.85 5.95
CA LEU A 236 -4.73 -17.85 6.46
C LEU A 236 -5.28 -19.25 6.81
N PRO A 237 -4.95 -20.34 6.08
CA PRO A 237 -5.37 -21.69 6.46
C PRO A 237 -4.73 -22.22 7.76
N LYS A 238 -3.65 -21.60 8.27
CA LYS A 238 -2.85 -22.07 9.41
C LYS A 238 -3.09 -21.27 10.70
N VAL A 239 -3.87 -20.20 10.64
CA VAL A 239 -4.15 -19.32 11.79
C VAL A 239 -5.60 -19.45 12.25
N LYS A 240 -5.86 -19.08 13.50
CA LYS A 240 -7.23 -19.06 14.07
C LYS A 240 -7.93 -17.72 13.88
N ASN A 241 -7.18 -16.62 13.85
CA ASN A 241 -7.74 -15.29 13.80
C ASN A 241 -7.08 -14.48 12.68
N LEU A 242 -7.89 -13.87 11.84
CA LEU A 242 -7.53 -12.79 10.93
C LEU A 242 -8.15 -11.49 11.48
N VAL A 243 -7.31 -10.51 11.77
CA VAL A 243 -7.73 -9.21 12.28
C VAL A 243 -7.51 -8.18 11.18
N ALA A 244 -8.59 -7.61 10.68
CA ALA A 244 -8.56 -6.59 9.63
C ALA A 244 -8.88 -5.22 10.21
N ILE A 245 -7.89 -4.34 10.30
CA ILE A 245 -8.04 -2.97 10.84
C ILE A 245 -8.01 -1.97 9.70
N GLY A 246 -9.05 -1.14 9.59
CA GLY A 246 -9.11 -0.11 8.54
C GLY A 246 -9.31 -0.64 7.11
N PHE A 247 -9.49 -1.95 6.92
CA PHE A 247 -9.64 -2.56 5.61
C PHE A 247 -11.11 -2.50 5.14
N ALA A 248 -11.34 -1.86 3.99
CA ALA A 248 -12.69 -1.66 3.44
C ALA A 248 -13.26 -2.88 2.68
N PHE A 249 -12.46 -3.93 2.43
CA PHE A 249 -12.83 -5.10 1.62
C PHE A 249 -13.25 -4.75 0.18
N ARG A 250 -12.56 -3.80 -0.45
CA ARG A 250 -12.75 -3.44 -1.88
C ARG A 250 -11.87 -4.26 -2.83
N ASP A 251 -10.77 -4.83 -2.34
CA ASP A 251 -9.85 -5.64 -3.14
C ASP A 251 -10.44 -7.04 -3.38
N SER A 252 -10.88 -7.28 -4.62
CA SER A 252 -11.53 -8.54 -5.00
C SER A 252 -10.63 -9.77 -4.88
N TYR A 253 -9.32 -9.63 -5.07
CA TYR A 253 -8.40 -10.76 -5.03
C TYR A 253 -8.09 -11.15 -3.57
N ILE A 254 -7.80 -10.18 -2.71
CA ILE A 254 -7.65 -10.39 -1.26
C ILE A 254 -8.94 -11.00 -0.69
N ASN A 255 -10.11 -10.47 -1.07
CA ASN A 255 -11.41 -11.01 -0.66
C ASN A 255 -11.61 -12.47 -1.10
N THR A 256 -11.15 -12.83 -2.30
CA THR A 256 -11.20 -14.21 -2.80
C THR A 256 -10.32 -15.13 -1.96
N ILE A 257 -9.11 -14.70 -1.61
CA ILE A 257 -8.19 -15.45 -0.73
C ILE A 257 -8.81 -15.64 0.66
N ILE A 258 -9.37 -14.58 1.27
CA ILE A 258 -10.04 -14.64 2.56
C ILE A 258 -11.23 -15.61 2.53
N ARG A 259 -12.10 -15.51 1.51
CA ARG A 259 -13.25 -16.40 1.34
C ARG A 259 -12.81 -17.86 1.19
N HIS A 260 -11.75 -18.10 0.42
CA HIS A 260 -11.19 -19.43 0.24
C HIS A 260 -10.69 -20.00 1.59
N ALA A 261 -9.91 -19.20 2.33
CA ALA A 261 -9.40 -19.61 3.64
C ALA A 261 -10.53 -19.91 4.65
N LEU A 262 -11.56 -19.05 4.74
CA LEU A 262 -12.73 -19.28 5.61
C LEU A 262 -13.54 -20.53 5.23
N SER A 263 -13.47 -20.94 3.95
CA SER A 263 -14.11 -22.16 3.46
C SER A 263 -13.34 -23.41 3.87
N MET A 264 -12.01 -23.35 3.78
CA MET A 264 -11.08 -24.46 4.05
C MET A 264 -10.79 -24.66 5.55
N ASN A 265 -10.51 -23.56 6.27
CA ASN A 265 -10.22 -23.57 7.69
C ASN A 265 -11.49 -23.20 8.47
N LYS A 266 -12.07 -24.18 9.17
CA LYS A 266 -13.29 -23.98 9.98
C LYS A 266 -13.03 -23.23 11.28
N ASP A 267 -11.80 -23.24 11.76
CA ASP A 267 -11.38 -22.56 12.98
C ASP A 267 -11.00 -21.10 12.73
N LEU A 268 -10.82 -20.69 11.47
CA LEU A 268 -10.53 -19.30 11.12
C LEU A 268 -11.74 -18.41 11.42
N ARG A 269 -11.48 -17.36 12.22
CA ARG A 269 -12.37 -16.23 12.49
C ARG A 269 -11.79 -14.95 11.89
N LEU A 270 -12.64 -14.14 11.29
CA LEU A 270 -12.32 -12.81 10.77
C LEU A 270 -12.93 -11.76 11.70
N HIS A 271 -12.09 -10.89 12.26
CA HIS A 271 -12.48 -9.73 13.05
C HIS A 271 -12.17 -8.46 12.26
N ALA A 272 -13.20 -7.77 11.77
CA ALA A 272 -13.05 -6.52 11.05
C ALA A 272 -13.30 -5.33 11.97
N ILE A 273 -12.31 -4.46 12.12
CA ILE A 273 -12.31 -3.28 12.98
C ILE A 273 -12.36 -2.04 12.10
N VAL A 274 -13.58 -1.57 11.84
CA VAL A 274 -13.86 -0.34 11.09
C VAL A 274 -15.14 0.31 11.61
N PRO A 275 -15.25 1.65 11.64
CA PRO A 275 -16.45 2.31 12.13
C PRO A 275 -17.67 2.01 11.23
N TYR A 276 -17.46 2.00 9.92
CA TYR A 276 -18.47 1.68 8.92
C TYR A 276 -17.79 1.15 7.65
N PHE A 277 -18.54 0.36 6.87
CA PHE A 277 -18.12 -0.06 5.55
C PHE A 277 -18.73 0.84 4.48
N PRO A 278 -18.00 1.12 3.39
CA PRO A 278 -18.59 1.76 2.22
C PRO A 278 -19.57 0.81 1.52
N SER A 279 -20.43 1.36 0.65
CA SER A 279 -21.49 0.60 -0.03
C SER A 279 -20.96 -0.48 -0.98
N ASP A 280 -19.74 -0.33 -1.48
CA ASP A 280 -19.05 -1.25 -2.37
C ASP A 280 -18.17 -2.28 -1.63
N SER A 281 -18.30 -2.38 -0.31
CA SER A 281 -17.57 -3.37 0.49
C SER A 281 -18.07 -4.79 0.25
N TYR A 282 -17.15 -5.75 0.14
CA TYR A 282 -17.47 -7.18 0.07
C TYR A 282 -17.75 -7.82 1.45
N PHE A 283 -17.50 -7.11 2.55
CA PHE A 283 -17.64 -7.67 3.90
C PHE A 283 -19.03 -8.29 4.19
N PRO A 284 -20.17 -7.66 3.81
CA PRO A 284 -21.49 -8.26 4.02
C PRO A 284 -21.64 -9.64 3.37
N SER A 285 -21.03 -9.87 2.20
CA SER A 285 -21.04 -11.18 1.52
C SER A 285 -20.24 -12.24 2.27
N LEU A 286 -19.15 -11.85 2.95
CA LEU A 286 -18.41 -12.75 3.83
C LEU A 286 -19.23 -13.10 5.07
N GLN A 287 -19.87 -12.09 5.67
CA GLN A 287 -20.68 -12.28 6.87
C GLN A 287 -21.90 -13.17 6.60
N GLU A 288 -22.61 -12.97 5.49
CA GLU A 288 -23.71 -13.83 5.06
C GLU A 288 -23.25 -15.29 4.86
N ALA A 289 -22.07 -15.48 4.25
CA ALA A 289 -21.57 -16.81 3.92
C ALA A 289 -21.03 -17.60 5.12
N PHE A 290 -20.51 -16.92 6.15
CA PHE A 290 -19.75 -17.58 7.23
C PHE A 290 -20.28 -17.28 8.65
N GLY A 291 -21.30 -16.44 8.78
CA GLY A 291 -22.03 -16.19 10.03
C GLY A 291 -21.13 -15.67 11.15
N GLU A 292 -21.24 -16.29 12.32
CA GLU A 292 -20.56 -15.90 13.56
C GLU A 292 -19.02 -15.90 13.48
N ARG A 293 -18.43 -16.54 12.45
CA ARG A 293 -16.97 -16.51 12.23
C ARG A 293 -16.49 -15.22 11.58
N VAL A 294 -17.38 -14.35 11.12
CA VAL A 294 -17.05 -13.06 10.50
C VAL A 294 -17.73 -11.96 11.31
N VAL A 295 -16.93 -11.28 12.12
CA VAL A 295 -17.38 -10.33 13.13
C VAL A 295 -17.00 -8.92 12.72
N HIS A 296 -17.97 -8.01 12.77
CA HIS A 296 -17.74 -6.57 12.57
C HIS A 296 -17.71 -5.87 13.94
N HIS A 297 -16.52 -5.39 14.29
CA HIS A 297 -16.31 -4.50 15.42
C HIS A 297 -16.39 -3.06 14.94
N ARG A 298 -17.48 -2.37 15.31
CA ARG A 298 -17.73 -0.96 14.96
C ARG A 298 -16.90 -0.02 15.81
N LEU A 299 -15.59 -0.17 15.74
CA LEU A 299 -14.60 0.58 16.52
C LEU A 299 -13.65 1.29 15.56
N LYS A 300 -13.09 2.40 16.02
CA LYS A 300 -11.96 3.07 15.38
C LYS A 300 -10.74 3.02 16.30
N VAL A 301 -9.55 3.00 15.70
CA VAL A 301 -8.31 3.16 16.45
C VAL A 301 -8.12 4.65 16.74
N VAL A 302 -7.88 5.00 18.00
CA VAL A 302 -7.62 6.38 18.43
C VAL A 302 -6.39 6.39 19.31
N LEU A 303 -5.51 7.38 19.10
CA LEU A 303 -4.36 7.62 19.96
C LEU A 303 -4.68 8.78 20.92
N GLU A 304 -4.70 8.52 22.22
CA GLU A 304 -4.93 9.51 23.29
C GLU A 304 -3.85 9.35 24.35
N ASP A 305 -3.20 10.47 24.73
CA ASP A 305 -2.11 10.48 25.72
C ASP A 305 -1.06 9.36 25.48
N ASP A 306 -0.61 9.25 24.22
CA ASP A 306 0.39 8.27 23.75
C ASP A 306 -0.03 6.79 23.94
N LYS A 307 -1.35 6.54 24.05
CA LYS A 307 -1.93 5.19 24.12
C LYS A 307 -2.98 4.98 23.05
N ALA A 308 -2.92 3.82 22.42
CA ALA A 308 -3.91 3.40 21.44
C ALA A 308 -5.13 2.78 22.14
N PHE A 309 -6.32 3.15 21.68
CA PHE A 309 -7.59 2.58 22.09
C PHE A 309 -8.39 2.18 20.85
N LEU A 310 -9.13 1.08 20.95
CA LEU A 310 -10.20 0.75 20.00
C LEU A 310 -11.51 1.24 20.61
N LYS A 311 -12.15 2.24 20.01
CA LYS A 311 -13.34 2.84 20.62
C LYS A 311 -14.43 3.27 19.66
N ASN A 312 -15.64 3.33 20.19
CA ASN A 312 -16.79 4.04 19.62
C ASN A 312 -17.44 4.90 20.73
N ASP A 313 -18.67 5.36 20.51
CA ASP A 313 -19.36 6.22 21.48
C ASP A 313 -19.82 5.47 22.75
N GLU A 314 -19.87 4.14 22.72
CA GLU A 314 -20.42 3.28 23.79
C GLU A 314 -19.35 2.38 24.45
N GLU A 315 -18.25 2.09 23.76
CA GLU A 315 -17.26 1.07 24.12
C GLU A 315 -15.83 1.58 23.94
N ILE A 316 -14.96 1.22 24.88
CA ILE A 316 -13.51 1.41 24.82
C ILE A 316 -12.84 0.08 25.12
N VAL A 317 -12.01 -0.40 24.20
CA VAL A 317 -11.19 -1.59 24.33
C VAL A 317 -9.72 -1.15 24.33
N GLU A 318 -9.02 -1.52 25.41
CA GLU A 318 -7.63 -1.07 25.66
C GLU A 318 -6.59 -1.88 24.88
N ASN A 319 -6.89 -3.12 24.52
CA ASN A 319 -5.95 -3.96 23.79
C ASN A 319 -6.65 -4.81 22.72
N LEU A 320 -5.91 -5.14 21.66
CA LEU A 320 -6.45 -5.89 20.53
C LEU A 320 -6.83 -7.35 20.89
N PHE A 321 -6.17 -7.94 21.88
CA PHE A 321 -6.32 -9.36 22.23
C PHE A 321 -7.57 -9.63 23.06
N ASP A 322 -7.99 -8.71 23.93
CA ASP A 322 -9.25 -8.76 24.66
C ASP A 322 -10.44 -8.88 23.70
N LEU A 323 -10.34 -8.24 22.53
CA LEU A 323 -11.35 -8.27 21.47
C LEU A 323 -11.38 -9.60 20.70
N ILE A 324 -10.26 -10.33 20.64
CA ILE A 324 -10.12 -11.56 19.86
C ILE A 324 -10.36 -12.79 20.72
N GLU A 325 -10.06 -12.71 22.01
CA GLU A 325 -10.25 -13.79 22.99
C GLU A 325 -11.67 -13.83 23.60
N SER A 326 -12.50 -12.80 23.36
CA SER A 326 -13.91 -12.75 23.79
C SER A 326 -14.87 -13.56 22.91
#